data_AF-A0AAJ8BYC4-F1
#
_entry.id   AF-A0AAJ8BYC4-F1
#
_cell.length_a   1.000
_cell.length_b   1.000
_cell.length_c   1.000
_cell.angle_alpha   90.00
_cell.angle_beta   90.00
_cell.angle_gamma   90.00
#
_symmetry.space_group_name_H-M   'P 1'
#
loop_
_entity.id
_entity.type
_entity.pdbx_description
1 polymer ?
#
loop_
_entity_poly.entity_id
_entity_poly.type
_entity_poly.pdbx_seq_one_letter_code
_entity_poly.pdbx_strand_id
1 'polypeptide(L)'
;MRRSIQAASIDDLKTFISARYEGNPFLAFFFDLAGLITTDTSEATIARAHQRIVSGDSIHSDLSTSSDEDSRESASVQALKSFTKAVMSYMGNDTYLFPRTFNRVHRIPNNIEFRWRMAGTTYVAVNDGSVGVNFPGSVSGSDRSSKMPVASFECKSRHAGGIKRSSGEPEKFNPTVFAHQVGEMIKSVGAQRSRPVLIKHSDQEAFVVCMHGTLFYISAAYFSPEYIGYIETAEPAEIAVGDNLLWIRRSIHFDLKLPEDSGQALKFFWALVKYIASGEARSNMVAAAIDAARDIPVE
;
A
#
# COMPACT_ATOMS: atom_id res chain seq x y z
N MET A 1 19.97 -6.98 -7.15
CA MET A 1 18.58 -6.83 -6.67
C MET A 1 17.63 -7.91 -7.15
N ARG A 2 17.39 -8.09 -8.46
CA ARG A 2 16.48 -9.15 -8.96
C ARG A 2 16.84 -10.55 -8.41
N ARG A 3 18.09 -11.00 -8.53
CA ARG A 3 18.54 -12.27 -7.93
C ARG A 3 18.33 -12.32 -6.41
N SER A 4 18.42 -11.19 -5.72
CA SER A 4 18.29 -11.10 -4.26
C SER A 4 16.84 -11.31 -3.81
N ILE A 5 15.86 -10.68 -4.46
CA ILE A 5 14.43 -10.87 -4.14
C ILE A 5 13.94 -12.27 -4.53
N GLN A 6 14.51 -12.84 -5.60
CA GLN A 6 14.16 -14.18 -6.10
C GLN A 6 14.91 -15.30 -5.37
N ALA A 7 15.66 -15.00 -4.30
CA ALA A 7 16.53 -15.97 -3.65
C ALA A 7 15.77 -17.02 -2.84
N ALA A 8 14.60 -16.68 -2.32
CA ALA A 8 13.81 -17.58 -1.50
C ALA A 8 12.76 -18.32 -2.34
N SER A 9 12.83 -19.65 -2.36
CA SER A 9 11.77 -20.49 -2.90
C SER A 9 10.62 -20.63 -1.89
N ILE A 10 9.46 -21.11 -2.34
CA ILE A 10 8.34 -21.39 -1.44
C ILE A 10 8.71 -22.38 -0.32
N ASP A 11 9.54 -23.38 -0.61
CA ASP A 11 9.94 -24.37 0.38
C ASP A 11 10.96 -23.81 1.38
N ASP A 12 11.83 -22.90 0.93
CA ASP A 12 12.67 -22.15 1.85
C ASP A 12 11.85 -21.25 2.77
N LEU A 13 10.78 -20.63 2.27
CA LEU A 13 9.92 -19.79 3.10
C LEU A 13 9.08 -20.60 4.10
N LYS A 14 8.69 -21.84 3.77
CA LYS A 14 8.04 -22.77 4.72
C LYS A 14 8.99 -23.23 5.83
N THR A 15 10.27 -23.36 5.51
CA THR A 15 11.33 -23.84 6.43
C THR A 15 12.36 -22.75 6.69
N PHE A 16 11.87 -21.53 6.94
CA PHE A 16 12.72 -20.34 6.90
C PHE A 16 13.85 -20.38 7.92
N ILE A 17 15.09 -20.28 7.41
CA ILE A 17 16.32 -20.18 8.18
C ILE A 17 16.99 -18.88 7.79
N SER A 18 16.98 -17.90 8.70
CA SER A 18 17.52 -16.55 8.46
C SER A 18 18.99 -16.55 8.01
N ALA A 19 19.81 -17.45 8.55
CA ALA A 19 21.23 -17.58 8.21
C ALA A 19 21.49 -17.85 6.72
N ARG A 20 20.54 -18.47 5.99
CA ARG A 20 20.68 -18.70 4.53
C ARG A 20 20.67 -17.41 3.70
N TYR A 21 20.14 -16.33 4.28
CA TYR A 21 19.92 -15.06 3.61
C TYR A 21 20.72 -13.93 4.26
N GLU A 22 21.77 -14.27 5.02
CA GLU A 22 22.67 -13.27 5.58
C GLU A 22 23.25 -12.38 4.47
N GLY A 23 23.22 -11.05 4.68
CA GLY A 23 23.62 -10.07 3.68
C GLY A 23 22.62 -9.85 2.53
N ASN A 24 21.52 -10.62 2.45
CA ASN A 24 20.46 -10.35 1.47
C ASN A 24 19.61 -9.16 1.95
N PRO A 25 19.43 -8.10 1.13
CA PRO A 25 18.61 -6.95 1.52
C PRO A 25 17.14 -7.26 1.78
N PHE A 26 16.65 -8.40 1.26
CA PHE A 26 15.29 -8.87 1.46
C PHE A 26 15.14 -9.84 2.63
N LEU A 27 16.16 -10.04 3.47
CA LEU A 27 16.09 -10.93 4.64
C LEU A 27 14.86 -10.67 5.53
N ALA A 28 14.64 -9.41 5.92
CA ALA A 28 13.50 -9.04 6.76
C ALA A 28 12.16 -9.32 6.04
N PHE A 29 12.10 -9.01 4.75
CA PHE A 29 10.93 -9.32 3.94
C PHE A 29 10.67 -10.84 3.87
N PHE A 30 11.69 -11.67 3.69
CA PHE A 30 11.53 -13.12 3.67
C PHE A 30 11.10 -13.67 5.03
N PHE A 31 11.59 -13.10 6.13
CA PHE A 31 11.14 -13.46 7.47
C PHE A 31 9.65 -13.16 7.66
N ASP A 32 9.20 -11.94 7.29
CA ASP A 32 7.79 -11.55 7.40
C ASP A 32 6.90 -12.42 6.48
N LEU A 33 7.38 -12.69 5.26
CA LEU A 33 6.68 -13.55 4.30
C LEU A 33 6.61 -15.01 4.74
N ALA A 34 7.65 -15.54 5.38
CA ALA A 34 7.64 -16.87 5.98
C ALA A 34 6.60 -16.96 7.11
N GLY A 35 6.43 -15.90 7.92
CA GLY A 35 5.35 -15.81 8.90
C GLY A 35 3.97 -15.93 8.24
N LEU A 36 3.74 -15.25 7.12
CA LEU A 36 2.48 -15.33 6.37
C LEU A 36 2.20 -16.73 5.79
N ILE A 37 3.24 -17.53 5.51
CA ILE A 37 3.11 -18.88 4.93
C ILE A 37 2.93 -19.95 6.00
N THR A 38 3.71 -19.88 7.08
CA THR A 38 3.80 -20.93 8.10
C THR A 38 2.67 -20.88 9.12
N THR A 39 1.97 -19.75 9.25
CA THR A 39 0.80 -19.62 10.13
C THR A 39 -0.44 -20.39 9.64
N ASP A 40 -0.31 -21.20 8.57
CA ASP A 40 -1.44 -21.84 7.87
C ASP A 40 -1.10 -23.21 7.24
N THR A 41 -0.28 -24.07 7.87
CA THR A 41 -0.43 -25.51 7.59
C THR A 41 -1.69 -26.00 8.31
N SER A 42 -2.74 -26.12 7.51
CA SER A 42 -4.05 -26.70 7.81
C SER A 42 -4.00 -27.97 8.68
N GLU A 43 -2.91 -28.74 8.69
CA GLU A 43 -2.74 -29.92 9.53
C GLU A 43 -2.82 -29.64 11.03
N ALA A 44 -2.22 -28.55 11.54
CA ALA A 44 -2.26 -28.26 12.98
C ALA A 44 -3.65 -27.82 13.45
N THR A 45 -4.36 -27.08 12.60
CA THR A 45 -5.73 -26.61 12.87
C THR A 45 -6.75 -27.75 12.68
N ILE A 46 -6.56 -28.61 11.68
CA ILE A 46 -7.36 -29.83 11.48
C ILE A 46 -7.12 -30.81 12.63
N ALA A 47 -5.87 -31.03 13.06
CA ALA A 47 -5.54 -31.91 14.19
C ALA A 47 -6.16 -31.40 15.50
N ARG A 48 -6.12 -30.08 15.77
CA ARG A 48 -6.79 -29.49 16.94
C ARG A 48 -8.30 -29.55 16.85
N ALA A 49 -8.90 -29.38 15.66
CA ALA A 49 -10.33 -29.54 15.45
C ALA A 49 -10.76 -31.01 15.62
N HIS A 50 -9.98 -31.96 15.11
CA HIS A 50 -10.21 -33.40 15.28
C HIS A 50 -10.07 -33.83 16.74
N GLN A 51 -9.08 -33.29 17.47
CA GLN A 51 -8.92 -33.54 18.91
C GLN A 51 -10.10 -32.99 19.71
N ARG A 52 -10.60 -31.78 19.39
CA ARG A 52 -11.78 -31.20 20.05
C ARG A 52 -13.09 -31.94 19.76
N ILE A 53 -13.22 -32.57 18.60
CA ILE A 53 -14.39 -33.40 18.24
C ILE A 53 -14.35 -34.75 18.99
N VAL A 54 -13.15 -35.27 19.28
CA VAL A 54 -12.98 -36.56 19.99
C VAL A 54 -13.11 -36.40 21.51
N SER A 55 -12.77 -35.24 22.07
CA SER A 55 -13.00 -34.93 23.49
C SER A 55 -14.34 -34.21 23.67
N GLY A 56 -15.43 -34.99 23.69
CA GLY A 56 -16.77 -34.45 23.91
C GLY A 56 -16.94 -33.88 25.32
N ASP A 57 -17.26 -32.59 25.41
CA ASP A 57 -18.24 -32.08 26.37
C ASP A 57 -18.76 -30.68 25.97
N SER A 58 -19.93 -30.37 26.52
CA SER A 58 -20.98 -29.41 26.14
C SER A 58 -20.64 -28.02 25.56
N ILE A 59 -21.57 -27.58 24.71
CA ILE A 59 -21.87 -26.23 24.20
C ILE A 59 -21.66 -25.12 25.25
N HIS A 60 -20.81 -24.14 24.97
CA HIS A 60 -21.11 -22.72 25.24
C HIS A 60 -20.25 -21.78 24.37
N SER A 61 -20.92 -20.75 23.89
CA SER A 61 -20.41 -19.53 23.27
C SER A 61 -19.15 -18.98 23.96
N ASP A 62 -18.01 -19.02 23.28
CA ASP A 62 -16.87 -18.13 23.51
C ASP A 62 -15.77 -18.47 22.52
N LEU A 63 -15.72 -17.80 21.36
CA LEU A 63 -14.45 -17.58 20.67
C LEU A 63 -14.53 -16.27 19.87
N SER A 64 -14.19 -15.19 20.56
CA SER A 64 -13.67 -13.96 19.95
C SER A 64 -12.61 -14.32 18.90
N THR A 65 -12.89 -14.06 17.63
CA THR A 65 -11.92 -14.22 16.53
C THR A 65 -11.19 -12.92 16.17
N SER A 66 -11.41 -11.83 16.93
CA SER A 66 -10.87 -10.51 16.56
C SER A 66 -9.35 -10.37 16.77
N SER A 67 -8.73 -11.12 17.69
CA SER A 67 -7.30 -10.96 17.99
C SER A 67 -6.37 -11.57 16.93
N ASP A 68 -6.82 -12.63 16.25
CA ASP A 68 -6.01 -13.33 15.25
C ASP A 68 -6.07 -12.68 13.87
N GLU A 69 -7.13 -11.92 13.56
CA GLU A 69 -7.24 -11.18 12.30
C GLU A 69 -6.34 -9.94 12.30
N ASP A 70 -6.30 -9.19 13.41
CA ASP A 70 -5.43 -8.02 13.60
C ASP A 70 -3.94 -8.40 13.55
N SER A 71 -3.55 -9.54 14.14
CA SER A 71 -2.15 -10.02 14.10
C SER A 71 -1.69 -10.44 12.69
N ARG A 72 -2.62 -10.92 11.84
CA ARG A 72 -2.33 -11.34 10.46
C ARG A 72 -2.27 -10.16 9.50
N GLU A 73 -3.15 -9.18 9.67
CA GLU A 73 -3.05 -7.90 8.95
C GLU A 73 -1.71 -7.24 9.27
N SER A 74 -1.31 -7.23 10.55
CA SER A 74 0.01 -6.77 10.99
C SER A 74 1.16 -7.47 10.24
N ALA A 75 1.08 -8.78 9.98
CA ALA A 75 2.12 -9.49 9.22
C ALA A 75 2.21 -9.06 7.74
N SER A 76 1.06 -8.86 7.05
CA SER A 76 1.03 -8.31 5.70
C SER A 76 1.60 -6.89 5.66
N VAL A 77 1.27 -6.08 6.67
CA VAL A 77 1.80 -4.72 6.84
C VAL A 77 3.32 -4.74 7.00
N GLN A 78 3.86 -5.59 7.87
CA GLN A 78 5.32 -5.70 8.04
C GLN A 78 6.00 -6.17 6.76
N ALA A 79 5.46 -7.21 6.10
CA ALA A 79 6.01 -7.71 4.85
C ALA A 79 6.06 -6.64 3.76
N LEU A 80 4.98 -5.87 3.57
CA LEU A 80 4.97 -4.77 2.59
C LEU A 80 5.94 -3.65 2.98
N LYS A 81 6.02 -3.29 4.27
CA LYS A 81 6.98 -2.30 4.79
C LYS A 81 8.43 -2.74 4.60
N SER A 82 8.73 -4.01 4.83
CA SER A 82 10.07 -4.60 4.64
C SER A 82 10.44 -4.68 3.16
N PHE A 83 9.50 -5.13 2.31
CA PHE A 83 9.67 -5.16 0.85
C PHE A 83 9.99 -3.76 0.31
N THR A 84 9.11 -2.78 0.56
CA THR A 84 9.27 -1.42 0.03
C THR A 84 10.53 -0.74 0.57
N LYS A 85 10.90 -0.96 1.84
CA LYS A 85 12.17 -0.49 2.41
C LYS A 85 13.38 -1.05 1.66
N ALA A 86 13.40 -2.36 1.41
CA ALA A 86 14.50 -3.02 0.72
C ALA A 86 14.61 -2.59 -0.75
N VAL A 87 13.48 -2.35 -1.43
CA VAL A 87 13.50 -1.83 -2.80
C VAL A 87 14.05 -0.40 -2.82
N MET A 88 13.44 0.51 -2.05
CA MET A 88 13.77 1.94 -2.11
C MET A 88 15.20 2.25 -1.67
N SER A 89 15.79 1.45 -0.78
CA SER A 89 17.19 1.65 -0.35
C SER A 89 18.22 1.42 -1.47
N TYR A 90 17.85 0.70 -2.54
CA TYR A 90 18.73 0.46 -3.69
C TYR A 90 18.34 1.28 -4.94
N MET A 91 17.23 2.02 -4.88
CA MET A 91 16.83 2.88 -5.99
C MET A 91 17.82 4.03 -6.21
N GLY A 92 18.55 4.43 -5.17
CA GLY A 92 19.60 5.44 -5.27
C GLY A 92 19.09 6.70 -5.96
N ASN A 93 19.64 7.00 -7.13
CA ASN A 93 19.28 8.21 -7.85
C ASN A 93 17.85 8.20 -8.46
N ASP A 94 17.22 7.03 -8.59
CA ASP A 94 15.88 6.89 -9.16
C ASP A 94 14.78 7.40 -8.21
N THR A 95 15.10 7.69 -6.94
CA THR A 95 14.13 8.30 -6.02
C THR A 95 14.06 9.82 -6.13
N TYR A 96 15.08 10.49 -6.68
CA TYR A 96 15.10 11.95 -6.71
C TYR A 96 14.11 12.50 -7.73
N LEU A 97 13.43 13.57 -7.34
CA LEU A 97 12.44 14.23 -8.19
C LEU A 97 13.12 14.94 -9.35
N PHE A 98 12.61 14.74 -10.56
CA PHE A 98 13.09 15.43 -11.75
C PHE A 98 12.67 16.92 -11.75
N PRO A 99 13.53 17.87 -12.17
CA PRO A 99 14.93 17.70 -12.56
C PRO A 99 15.82 17.55 -11.32
N ARG A 100 16.37 16.34 -11.12
CA ARG A 100 17.10 15.85 -9.92
C ARG A 100 17.40 16.92 -8.87
N THR A 101 16.40 17.16 -8.03
CA THR A 101 16.46 18.07 -6.90
C THR A 101 16.99 17.34 -5.65
N PHE A 102 17.18 18.04 -4.54
CA PHE A 102 17.38 17.38 -3.23
C PHE A 102 16.12 16.65 -2.74
N ASN A 103 14.96 16.93 -3.34
CA ASN A 103 13.72 16.25 -3.04
C ASN A 103 13.67 14.88 -3.73
N ARG A 104 13.09 13.92 -3.03
CA ARG A 104 13.01 12.52 -3.39
C ARG A 104 11.76 11.85 -2.83
N VAL A 105 11.34 10.82 -3.53
CA VAL A 105 10.34 9.87 -3.08
C VAL A 105 10.93 8.99 -1.98
N HIS A 106 10.20 8.80 -0.88
CA HIS A 106 10.64 7.95 0.23
C HIS A 106 9.46 7.26 0.91
N ARG A 107 9.75 6.16 1.62
CA ARG A 107 8.74 5.43 2.40
C ARG A 107 8.41 6.17 3.70
N ILE A 108 7.12 6.32 4.00
CA ILE A 108 6.60 6.79 5.29
C ILE A 108 5.94 5.60 5.99
N PRO A 109 6.52 5.07 7.08
CA PRO A 109 6.01 3.86 7.74
C PRO A 109 4.76 4.08 8.60
N ASN A 110 4.44 5.33 8.93
CA ASN A 110 3.36 5.66 9.84
C ASN A 110 2.02 5.61 9.11
N ASN A 111 1.02 5.12 9.81
CA ASN A 111 -0.36 5.14 9.35
C ASN A 111 -0.85 6.59 9.28
N ILE A 112 -1.65 6.88 8.26
CA ILE A 112 -2.25 8.19 8.03
C ILE A 112 -3.76 7.99 8.05
N GLU A 113 -4.43 8.64 9.01
CA GLU A 113 -5.88 8.71 9.04
C GLU A 113 -6.37 9.80 8.08
N PHE A 114 -7.27 9.42 7.19
CA PHE A 114 -8.02 10.32 6.33
C PHE A 114 -9.47 10.36 6.79
N ARG A 115 -9.94 11.55 7.16
CA ARG A 115 -11.33 11.80 7.53
C ARG A 115 -11.98 12.73 6.53
N TRP A 116 -13.22 12.44 6.13
CA TRP A 116 -13.99 13.33 5.28
C TRP A 116 -15.48 13.23 5.40
N ARG A 117 -16.18 14.21 4.82
CA ARG A 117 -17.62 14.20 4.64
C ARG A 117 -17.97 14.03 3.17
N MET A 118 -18.93 13.17 2.87
CA MET A 118 -19.52 13.01 1.54
C MET A 118 -21.02 12.73 1.72
N ALA A 119 -21.87 13.45 0.98
CA ALA A 119 -23.33 13.34 1.08
C ALA A 119 -23.83 13.40 2.54
N GLY A 120 -23.32 14.36 3.32
CA GLY A 120 -23.70 14.54 4.72
C GLY A 120 -23.07 13.55 5.72
N THR A 121 -22.49 12.43 5.27
CA THR A 121 -21.92 11.37 6.11
C THR A 121 -20.41 11.53 6.29
N THR A 122 -19.90 11.30 7.51
CA THR A 122 -18.46 11.29 7.78
C THR A 122 -17.89 9.89 7.60
N TYR A 123 -16.82 9.77 6.82
CA TYR A 123 -16.07 8.56 6.56
C TYR A 123 -14.64 8.71 7.08
N VAL A 124 -14.04 7.59 7.48
CA VAL A 124 -12.67 7.50 7.97
C VAL A 124 -12.00 6.32 7.29
N ALA A 125 -10.79 6.54 6.78
CA ALA A 125 -9.91 5.49 6.25
C ALA A 125 -8.52 5.68 6.89
N VAL A 126 -7.87 4.60 7.26
CA VAL A 126 -6.52 4.62 7.85
C VAL A 126 -5.64 3.75 6.99
N ASN A 127 -4.59 4.32 6.40
CA ASN A 127 -3.66 3.54 5.59
C ASN A 127 -2.64 2.79 6.45
N ASP A 128 -2.00 1.79 5.86
CA ASP A 128 -0.99 0.96 6.51
C ASP A 128 0.45 1.49 6.36
N GLY A 129 0.56 2.76 6.00
CA GLY A 129 1.81 3.39 5.58
C GLY A 129 1.67 3.99 4.18
N SER A 130 2.76 4.54 3.67
CA SER A 130 2.72 5.19 2.37
C SER A 130 4.10 5.41 1.75
N VAL A 131 4.08 5.86 0.52
CA VAL A 131 5.16 6.58 -0.14
C VAL A 131 4.82 8.07 -0.11
N GLY A 132 5.78 8.90 0.25
CA GLY A 132 5.69 10.36 0.23
C GLY A 132 6.90 10.99 -0.45
N VAL A 133 6.94 12.33 -0.43
CA VAL A 133 8.08 13.13 -0.91
C VAL A 133 8.60 14.00 0.23
N ASN A 134 9.92 14.27 0.27
CA ASN A 134 10.46 15.29 1.17
C ASN A 134 10.33 16.68 0.57
N PHE A 135 10.34 17.64 1.46
CA PHE A 135 10.35 19.07 1.21
C PHE A 135 11.45 19.72 2.05
N PRO A 136 12.11 20.75 1.53
CA PRO A 136 12.94 21.61 2.35
C PRO A 136 12.07 22.37 3.35
N GLY A 137 12.50 22.43 4.61
CA GLY A 137 11.84 23.23 5.64
C GLY A 137 12.00 24.71 5.33
N SER A 138 10.92 25.48 5.43
CA SER A 138 10.87 26.90 5.04
C SER A 138 11.83 27.85 5.78
N VAL A 139 12.44 27.40 6.89
CA VAL A 139 13.32 28.22 7.73
C VAL A 139 14.75 27.67 7.75
N SER A 140 14.91 26.35 7.86
CA SER A 140 16.20 25.69 8.03
C SER A 140 16.73 24.98 6.78
N GLY A 141 15.93 24.91 5.71
CA GLY A 141 16.23 24.07 4.53
C GLY A 141 16.22 22.56 4.81
N SER A 142 15.92 22.14 6.05
CA SER A 142 15.99 20.74 6.48
C SER A 142 14.98 19.87 5.73
N ASP A 143 15.36 18.68 5.32
CA ASP A 143 14.44 17.70 4.73
C ASP A 143 13.29 17.32 5.69
N ARG A 144 12.05 17.60 5.28
CA ARG A 144 10.83 17.26 5.99
C ARG A 144 9.95 16.37 5.12
N SER A 145 9.44 15.28 5.66
CA SER A 145 8.50 14.42 4.94
C SER A 145 7.14 15.08 4.78
N SER A 146 6.56 14.98 3.58
CA SER A 146 5.14 15.25 3.36
C SER A 146 4.30 14.39 4.30
N LYS A 147 3.26 14.98 4.89
CA LYS A 147 2.24 14.23 5.61
C LYS A 147 1.19 13.62 4.68
N MET A 148 1.18 13.97 3.40
CA MET A 148 0.24 13.47 2.40
C MET A 148 0.94 12.47 1.49
N PRO A 149 0.37 11.27 1.32
CA PRO A 149 0.99 10.24 0.50
C PRO A 149 0.89 10.58 -0.99
N VAL A 150 1.91 10.19 -1.74
CA VAL A 150 1.85 10.09 -3.21
C VAL A 150 1.43 8.68 -3.65
N ALA A 151 1.57 7.69 -2.77
CA ALA A 151 0.91 6.39 -2.87
C ALA A 151 0.62 5.85 -1.45
N SER A 152 -0.59 5.34 -1.20
CA SER A 152 -0.96 4.71 0.08
C SER A 152 -0.61 3.22 0.09
N PHE A 153 -0.48 2.63 1.27
CA PHE A 153 -0.40 1.19 1.46
C PHE A 153 -1.71 0.68 2.05
N GLU A 154 -2.26 -0.38 1.46
CA GLU A 154 -3.43 -1.10 1.97
C GLU A 154 -3.06 -2.57 2.13
N CYS A 155 -3.10 -3.05 3.35
CA CYS A 155 -2.82 -4.43 3.68
C CYS A 155 -4.07 -5.09 4.24
N LYS A 156 -4.25 -6.35 3.86
CA LYS A 156 -5.25 -7.20 4.50
C LYS A 156 -4.63 -8.54 4.85
N SER A 157 -5.23 -9.18 5.84
CA SER A 157 -5.03 -10.61 6.00
C SER A 157 -5.45 -11.33 4.70
N ARG A 158 -4.98 -12.56 4.50
CA ARG A 158 -5.21 -13.39 3.32
C ARG A 158 -6.69 -13.60 2.91
N HIS A 159 -7.63 -13.11 3.72
CA HIS A 159 -9.06 -13.32 3.58
C HIS A 159 -9.75 -11.96 3.48
N ALA A 160 -9.54 -11.21 2.39
CA ALA A 160 -10.38 -10.05 2.12
C ALA A 160 -11.83 -10.53 1.95
N GLY A 161 -12.62 -10.50 3.03
CA GLY A 161 -14.02 -10.94 3.07
C GLY A 161 -14.38 -12.01 4.08
N GLY A 162 -13.53 -12.33 5.04
CA GLY A 162 -13.86 -13.22 6.15
C GLY A 162 -14.02 -14.70 5.77
N ILE A 163 -13.63 -15.10 4.54
CA ILE A 163 -13.66 -16.50 4.08
C ILE A 163 -12.24 -17.06 4.11
N LYS A 164 -11.97 -17.97 5.06
CA LYS A 164 -10.69 -18.69 5.16
C LYS A 164 -10.49 -19.65 3.96
N ARG A 165 -9.31 -19.62 3.34
CA ARG A 165 -8.93 -20.47 2.19
C ARG A 165 -7.48 -20.94 2.27
N SER A 166 -7.24 -22.09 1.64
CA SER A 166 -5.93 -22.73 1.53
C SER A 166 -4.93 -21.91 0.72
N SER A 167 -3.64 -22.24 0.87
CA SER A 167 -2.56 -21.52 0.20
C SER A 167 -2.55 -21.71 -1.31
N GLY A 168 -2.76 -20.61 -2.05
CA GLY A 168 -2.75 -20.59 -3.53
C GLY A 168 -4.12 -20.55 -4.18
N GLU A 169 -5.23 -20.52 -3.42
CA GLU A 169 -6.55 -20.33 -4.02
C GLU A 169 -6.76 -18.88 -4.50
N PRO A 170 -7.36 -18.66 -5.68
CA PRO A 170 -7.67 -17.32 -6.16
C PRO A 170 -8.58 -16.58 -5.19
N GLU A 171 -8.16 -15.38 -4.77
CA GLU A 171 -8.99 -14.49 -3.98
C GLU A 171 -10.16 -13.98 -4.85
N LYS A 172 -11.40 -14.22 -4.41
CA LYS A 172 -12.56 -13.62 -5.09
C LYS A 172 -12.53 -12.12 -4.82
N PHE A 173 -12.99 -11.33 -5.79
CA PHE A 173 -13.16 -9.89 -5.62
C PHE A 173 -13.95 -9.57 -4.35
N ASN A 174 -13.38 -8.71 -3.50
CA ASN A 174 -14.03 -8.22 -2.29
C ASN A 174 -14.46 -6.76 -2.47
N PRO A 175 -15.78 -6.47 -2.52
CA PRO A 175 -16.28 -5.11 -2.67
C PRO A 175 -15.91 -4.17 -1.51
N THR A 176 -15.82 -4.68 -0.28
CA THR A 176 -15.50 -3.89 0.92
C THR A 176 -14.05 -3.42 0.92
N VAL A 177 -13.11 -4.33 0.67
CA VAL A 177 -11.68 -3.98 0.57
C VAL A 177 -11.43 -3.10 -0.64
N PHE A 178 -12.13 -3.36 -1.75
CA PHE A 178 -12.08 -2.45 -2.89
C PHE A 178 -12.61 -1.05 -2.54
N ALA A 179 -13.73 -0.95 -1.81
CA ALA A 179 -14.28 0.33 -1.36
C ALA A 179 -13.31 1.08 -0.42
N HIS A 180 -12.56 0.39 0.43
CA HIS A 180 -11.51 1.01 1.24
C HIS A 180 -10.42 1.62 0.37
N GLN A 181 -9.88 0.87 -0.60
CA GLN A 181 -8.89 1.38 -1.55
C GLN A 181 -9.41 2.59 -2.34
N VAL A 182 -10.68 2.56 -2.76
CA VAL A 182 -11.34 3.70 -3.40
C VAL A 182 -11.33 4.92 -2.47
N GLY A 183 -11.73 4.72 -1.20
CA GLY A 183 -11.75 5.75 -0.18
C GLY A 183 -10.37 6.39 0.03
N GLU A 184 -9.32 5.58 0.11
CA GLU A 184 -7.94 6.08 0.23
C GLU A 184 -7.52 6.95 -0.95
N MET A 185 -7.83 6.53 -2.18
CA MET A 185 -7.51 7.30 -3.39
C MET A 185 -8.25 8.63 -3.42
N ILE A 186 -9.58 8.61 -3.19
CA ILE A 186 -10.41 9.83 -3.13
C ILE A 186 -9.86 10.79 -2.06
N LYS A 187 -9.43 10.26 -0.92
CA LYS A 187 -8.90 11.08 0.17
C LYS A 187 -7.51 11.61 -0.08
N SER A 188 -6.62 10.83 -0.67
CA SER A 188 -5.30 11.33 -1.04
C SER A 188 -5.42 12.56 -1.93
N VAL A 189 -6.31 12.51 -2.94
CA VAL A 189 -6.62 13.64 -3.81
C VAL A 189 -7.21 14.81 -3.02
N GLY A 190 -8.28 14.58 -2.26
CA GLY A 190 -8.90 15.65 -1.46
C GLY A 190 -7.95 16.31 -0.45
N ALA A 191 -7.06 15.54 0.16
CA ALA A 191 -6.07 16.03 1.12
C ALA A 191 -4.97 16.87 0.44
N GLN A 192 -4.53 16.46 -0.76
CA GLN A 192 -3.60 17.24 -1.58
C GLN A 192 -4.25 18.52 -2.13
N ARG A 193 -5.55 18.49 -2.42
CA ARG A 193 -6.32 19.62 -2.97
C ARG A 193 -6.70 20.67 -1.92
N SER A 194 -6.99 20.26 -0.69
CA SER A 194 -7.33 21.17 0.42
C SER A 194 -6.14 21.96 0.97
N ARG A 195 -4.90 21.56 0.66
CA ARG A 195 -3.70 22.28 1.08
C ARG A 195 -3.47 23.57 0.28
N PRO A 196 -2.88 24.61 0.91
CA PRO A 196 -2.42 25.81 0.23
C PRO A 196 -1.07 25.52 -0.44
N VAL A 197 -1.06 24.62 -1.43
CA VAL A 197 0.08 24.45 -2.33
C VAL A 197 -0.10 25.39 -3.52
N LEU A 198 0.99 26.03 -3.94
CA LEU A 198 1.02 26.99 -5.05
C LEU A 198 0.62 26.35 -6.38
N ILE A 199 1.04 25.10 -6.59
CA ILE A 199 0.71 24.33 -7.78
C ILE A 199 -0.42 23.35 -7.47
N LYS A 200 -1.54 23.51 -8.18
CA LYS A 200 -2.64 22.55 -8.18
C LYS A 200 -2.95 22.13 -9.61
N HIS A 201 -2.80 20.84 -9.89
CA HIS A 201 -3.32 20.28 -11.13
C HIS A 201 -4.84 20.35 -11.14
N SER A 202 -5.40 20.57 -12.33
CA SER A 202 -6.85 20.49 -12.58
C SER A 202 -7.37 19.07 -12.42
N ASP A 203 -6.52 18.06 -12.60
CA ASP A 203 -6.78 16.64 -12.51
C ASP A 203 -5.67 15.93 -11.74
N GLN A 204 -5.90 14.71 -11.24
CA GLN A 204 -4.92 14.00 -10.42
C GLN A 204 -4.90 12.51 -10.63
N GLU A 205 -3.76 11.89 -10.32
CA GLU A 205 -3.65 10.45 -10.18
C GLU A 205 -3.44 10.08 -8.72
N ALA A 206 -4.04 8.96 -8.29
CA ALA A 206 -3.81 8.37 -6.98
C ALA A 206 -3.49 6.89 -7.11
N PHE A 207 -2.63 6.42 -6.21
CA PHE A 207 -2.11 5.05 -6.20
C PHE A 207 -2.25 4.42 -4.82
N VAL A 208 -2.58 3.14 -4.80
CA VAL A 208 -2.55 2.30 -3.60
C VAL A 208 -1.72 1.06 -3.91
N VAL A 209 -0.71 0.80 -3.08
CA VAL A 209 0.10 -0.41 -3.14
C VAL A 209 -0.48 -1.41 -2.14
N CYS A 210 -0.96 -2.54 -2.66
CA CYS A 210 -1.74 -3.47 -1.87
C CYS A 210 -0.96 -4.76 -1.58
N MET A 211 -1.12 -5.29 -0.37
CA MET A 211 -0.66 -6.63 -0.01
C MET A 211 -1.73 -7.41 0.77
N HIS A 212 -2.27 -8.45 0.13
CA HIS A 212 -3.29 -9.34 0.71
C HIS A 212 -2.69 -10.71 0.98
N GLY A 213 -2.32 -10.99 2.23
CA GLY A 213 -1.45 -12.11 2.53
C GLY A 213 -0.16 -12.01 1.71
N THR A 214 0.07 -12.94 0.78
CA THR A 214 1.27 -12.92 -0.10
C THR A 214 1.03 -12.29 -1.46
N LEU A 215 -0.19 -11.88 -1.78
CA LEU A 215 -0.53 -11.29 -3.07
C LEU A 215 -0.23 -9.80 -3.07
N PHE A 216 0.62 -9.36 -3.99
CA PHE A 216 0.95 -7.97 -4.22
C PHE A 216 0.29 -7.45 -5.48
N TYR A 217 -0.23 -6.22 -5.45
CA TYR A 217 -0.73 -5.53 -6.62
C TYR A 217 -0.79 -4.01 -6.39
N ILE A 218 -0.95 -3.24 -7.46
CA ILE A 218 -1.09 -1.79 -7.40
C ILE A 218 -2.44 -1.40 -8.01
N SER A 219 -3.20 -0.61 -7.26
CA SER A 219 -4.42 0.07 -7.71
C SER A 219 -4.08 1.51 -8.10
N ALA A 220 -4.67 1.99 -9.20
CA ALA A 220 -4.49 3.35 -9.68
C ALA A 220 -5.82 3.93 -10.16
N ALA A 221 -6.01 5.23 -9.92
CA ALA A 221 -7.18 5.97 -10.37
C ALA A 221 -6.77 7.33 -10.93
N TYR A 222 -7.47 7.73 -12.00
CA TYR A 222 -7.38 9.07 -12.57
C TYR A 222 -8.63 9.86 -12.18
N PHE A 223 -8.42 11.03 -11.60
CA PHE A 223 -9.43 11.95 -11.12
C PHE A 223 -9.52 13.12 -12.10
N SER A 224 -10.58 13.12 -12.93
CA SER A 224 -10.82 14.21 -13.85
C SER A 224 -11.17 15.51 -13.11
N PRO A 225 -11.04 16.68 -13.76
CA PRO A 225 -11.43 17.95 -13.15
C PRO A 225 -12.89 17.96 -12.66
N GLU A 226 -13.80 17.31 -13.39
CA GLU A 226 -15.22 17.20 -13.04
C GLU A 226 -15.41 16.37 -11.76
N TYR A 227 -14.71 15.25 -11.64
CA TYR A 227 -14.74 14.42 -10.45
C TYR A 227 -14.09 15.11 -9.25
N ILE A 228 -13.00 15.87 -9.47
CA ILE A 228 -12.38 16.71 -8.43
C ILE A 228 -13.35 17.80 -7.96
N GLY A 229 -14.05 18.45 -8.89
CA GLY A 229 -15.10 19.42 -8.55
C GLY A 229 -16.19 18.79 -7.69
N TYR A 230 -16.65 17.59 -8.06
CA TYR A 230 -17.65 16.84 -7.30
C TYR A 230 -17.22 16.52 -5.86
N ILE A 231 -15.98 16.03 -5.65
CA ILE A 231 -15.50 15.71 -4.30
C ILE A 231 -15.27 16.96 -3.44
N GLU A 232 -15.02 18.13 -4.05
CA GLU A 232 -14.74 19.40 -3.36
C GLU A 232 -16.01 20.14 -2.96
N THR A 233 -17.04 20.14 -3.81
CA THR A 233 -18.29 20.87 -3.52
C THR A 233 -19.13 20.16 -2.47
N ALA A 234 -19.08 18.82 -2.39
CA ALA A 234 -19.84 18.00 -1.43
C ALA A 234 -21.36 18.26 -1.39
N GLU A 235 -21.87 19.10 -2.30
CA GLU A 235 -23.28 19.34 -2.51
C GLU A 235 -23.83 18.17 -3.33
N PRO A 236 -24.99 17.62 -2.95
CA PRO A 236 -25.74 16.74 -3.82
C PRO A 236 -26.32 17.58 -4.97
N ALA A 237 -25.46 18.17 -5.79
CA ALA A 237 -25.87 18.69 -7.08
C ALA A 237 -26.51 17.54 -7.84
N GLU A 238 -27.54 17.85 -8.64
CA GLU A 238 -28.27 16.95 -9.54
C GLU A 238 -27.35 16.34 -10.61
N ILE A 239 -26.31 15.63 -10.19
CA ILE A 239 -25.44 14.88 -11.07
C ILE A 239 -26.24 13.64 -11.43
N ALA A 240 -26.64 13.57 -12.69
CA ALA A 240 -27.30 12.38 -13.20
C ALA A 240 -26.41 11.16 -12.91
N VAL A 241 -27.02 10.14 -12.33
CA VAL A 241 -26.33 8.88 -12.00
C VAL A 241 -25.72 8.32 -13.29
N GLY A 242 -24.38 8.32 -13.37
CA GLY A 242 -23.63 7.85 -14.54
C GLY A 242 -22.63 8.85 -15.11
N ASP A 243 -22.78 10.15 -14.82
CA ASP A 243 -21.94 11.19 -15.46
C ASP A 243 -20.59 11.40 -14.76
N ASN A 244 -20.44 10.97 -13.49
CA ASN A 244 -19.21 11.09 -12.71
C ASN A 244 -18.74 9.73 -12.18
N LEU A 245 -18.27 8.87 -13.09
CA LEU A 245 -17.68 7.57 -12.74
C LEU A 245 -16.18 7.69 -12.48
N LEU A 246 -15.72 7.16 -11.34
CA LEU A 246 -14.29 6.98 -11.06
C LEU A 246 -13.83 5.60 -11.53
N TRP A 247 -12.99 5.58 -12.55
CA TRP A 247 -12.40 4.34 -13.06
C TRP A 247 -11.13 3.99 -12.29
N ILE A 248 -11.12 2.80 -11.70
CA ILE A 248 -9.98 2.26 -10.98
C ILE A 248 -9.43 1.08 -11.75
N ARG A 249 -8.12 1.10 -11.98
CA ARG A 249 -7.37 0.02 -12.60
C ARG A 249 -6.56 -0.69 -11.54
N ARG A 250 -6.52 -2.02 -11.59
CA ARG A 250 -5.67 -2.85 -10.75
C ARG A 250 -4.70 -3.60 -11.64
N SER A 251 -3.44 -3.70 -11.23
CA SER A 251 -2.52 -4.62 -11.87
C SER A 251 -3.02 -6.07 -11.70
N ILE A 252 -2.42 -6.99 -12.45
CA ILE A 252 -2.47 -8.40 -12.07
C ILE A 252 -1.90 -8.57 -10.65
N HIS A 253 -2.30 -9.65 -9.98
CA HIS A 253 -1.73 -10.01 -8.69
C HIS A 253 -0.43 -10.79 -8.90
N PHE A 254 0.58 -10.46 -8.09
CA PHE A 254 1.86 -11.15 -8.04
C PHE A 254 1.92 -11.92 -6.72
N ASP A 255 2.05 -13.25 -6.77
CA ASP A 255 2.20 -14.04 -5.55
C ASP A 255 3.66 -14.01 -5.10
N LEU A 256 3.95 -13.24 -4.05
CA LEU A 256 5.30 -12.99 -3.58
C LEU A 256 6.04 -14.23 -3.06
N LYS A 257 5.33 -15.36 -2.85
CA LYS A 257 5.96 -16.65 -2.55
C LYS A 257 6.70 -17.24 -3.75
N LEU A 258 6.34 -16.82 -4.97
CA LEU A 258 6.93 -17.31 -6.20
C LEU A 258 8.12 -16.40 -6.58
N PRO A 259 9.32 -16.95 -6.82
CA PRO A 259 10.48 -16.17 -7.21
C PRO A 259 10.23 -15.30 -8.45
N GLU A 260 9.56 -15.81 -9.47
CA GLU A 260 9.26 -15.06 -10.69
C GLU A 260 8.38 -13.83 -10.40
N ASP A 261 7.29 -14.02 -9.68
CA ASP A 261 6.32 -12.98 -9.33
C ASP A 261 6.92 -11.94 -8.39
N SER A 262 7.70 -12.33 -7.39
CA SER A 262 8.41 -11.38 -6.52
C SER A 262 9.39 -10.50 -7.31
N GLY A 263 10.03 -11.06 -8.34
CA GLY A 263 10.85 -10.33 -9.29
C GLY A 263 10.06 -9.35 -10.18
N GLN A 264 8.81 -9.66 -10.52
CA GLN A 264 7.94 -8.75 -11.28
C GLN A 264 7.33 -7.67 -10.39
N ALA A 265 6.87 -8.02 -9.18
CA ALA A 265 6.41 -7.06 -8.17
C ALA A 265 7.47 -6.00 -7.87
N LEU A 266 8.74 -6.42 -7.73
CA LEU A 266 9.89 -5.50 -7.62
C LEU A 266 9.92 -4.49 -8.78
N LYS A 267 9.83 -4.96 -10.03
CA LYS A 267 9.87 -4.07 -11.20
C LYS A 267 8.67 -3.13 -11.23
N PHE A 268 7.48 -3.63 -10.89
CA PHE A 268 6.25 -2.86 -10.90
C PHE A 268 6.30 -1.74 -9.86
N PHE A 269 6.74 -2.04 -8.63
CA PHE A 269 6.91 -1.03 -7.59
C PHE A 269 8.02 -0.03 -7.92
N TRP A 270 9.16 -0.49 -8.46
CA TRP A 270 10.23 0.40 -8.92
C TRP A 270 9.74 1.35 -10.03
N ALA A 271 8.97 0.83 -10.99
CA ALA A 271 8.40 1.63 -12.07
C ALA A 271 7.42 2.69 -11.54
N LEU A 272 6.55 2.33 -10.59
CA LEU A 272 5.66 3.29 -9.93
C LEU A 272 6.46 4.42 -9.26
N VAL A 273 7.48 4.08 -8.46
CA VAL A 273 8.29 5.10 -7.78
C VAL A 273 9.01 6.00 -8.78
N LYS A 274 9.55 5.45 -9.88
CA LYS A 274 10.17 6.25 -10.94
C LYS A 274 9.19 7.17 -11.66
N TYR A 275 7.97 6.68 -11.93
CA TYR A 275 6.92 7.46 -12.57
C TYR A 275 6.47 8.63 -11.69
N ILE A 276 6.35 8.40 -10.38
CA ILE A 276 6.09 9.47 -9.41
C ILE A 276 7.28 10.43 -9.37
N ALA A 277 8.51 9.91 -9.29
CA ALA A 277 9.71 10.72 -9.19
C ALA A 277 9.99 11.57 -10.44
N SER A 278 9.54 11.15 -11.63
CA SER A 278 9.71 11.94 -12.84
C SER A 278 8.84 13.20 -12.86
N GLY A 279 7.85 13.32 -11.96
CA GLY A 279 6.89 14.43 -11.97
C GLY A 279 5.78 14.28 -13.01
N GLU A 280 5.78 13.18 -13.76
CA GLU A 280 4.74 12.88 -14.77
C GLU A 280 3.44 12.42 -14.10
N ALA A 281 3.55 11.74 -12.95
CA ALA A 281 2.38 11.43 -12.12
C ALA A 281 1.72 12.73 -11.68
N ARG A 282 0.43 12.92 -12.00
CA ARG A 282 -0.32 14.14 -11.66
C ARG A 282 -0.64 14.19 -10.17
N SER A 283 0.35 14.56 -9.37
CA SER A 283 0.26 14.71 -7.92
C SER A 283 0.71 16.11 -7.52
N ASN A 284 -0.20 16.88 -6.90
CA ASN A 284 0.11 18.23 -6.41
C ASN A 284 1.31 18.20 -5.45
N MET A 285 1.43 17.15 -4.64
CA MET A 285 2.53 17.07 -3.68
C MET A 285 3.89 16.89 -4.37
N VAL A 286 3.94 16.14 -5.47
CA VAL A 286 5.16 16.01 -6.27
C VAL A 286 5.48 17.34 -6.95
N ALA A 287 4.49 17.96 -7.60
CA ALA A 287 4.68 19.24 -8.28
C ALA A 287 5.13 20.35 -7.31
N ALA A 288 4.52 20.43 -6.14
CA ALA A 288 4.91 21.38 -5.10
C ALA A 288 6.34 21.11 -4.59
N ALA A 289 6.76 19.85 -4.47
CA ALA A 289 8.13 19.52 -4.06
C ALA A 289 9.15 19.91 -5.14
N ILE A 290 8.84 19.68 -6.42
CA ILE A 290 9.70 20.10 -7.53
C ILE A 290 9.84 21.63 -7.56
N ASP A 291 8.73 22.35 -7.38
CA ASP A 291 8.69 23.81 -7.37
C ASP A 291 9.48 24.41 -6.20
N ALA A 292 9.26 23.90 -4.98
CA ALA A 292 9.97 24.36 -3.79
C ALA A 292 11.49 24.16 -3.88
N ALA A 293 11.97 23.22 -4.69
CA ALA A 293 13.40 23.04 -4.93
C ALA A 293 13.99 24.02 -5.96
N ARG A 294 13.16 24.63 -6.83
CA ARG A 294 13.62 25.65 -7.79
C ARG A 294 13.87 27.00 -7.13
N ASP A 295 13.16 27.28 -6.04
CA ASP A 295 13.26 28.54 -5.30
C ASP A 295 14.41 28.59 -4.28
N ILE A 296 15.19 27.50 -4.15
CA ILE A 296 16.39 27.48 -3.31
C ILE A 296 17.57 28.02 -4.14
N PRO A 297 18.20 29.15 -3.77
CA PRO A 297 19.41 29.62 -4.42
C PRO A 297 20.48 28.54 -4.36
N VAL A 298 21.05 28.20 -5.52
CA VAL A 298 22.26 27.37 -5.57
C VAL A 298 23.42 28.27 -5.14
N GLU A 299 23.94 28.05 -3.93
CA GLU A 299 25.25 28.58 -3.52
C GLU A 299 26.40 27.82 -4.19
#